data_AF-A0A9X3ENM6-F1
#
_entry.id   AF-A0A9X3ENM6-F1
#
_cell.length_a   1.000
_cell.length_b   1.000
_cell.length_c   1.000
_cell.angle_alpha   90.00
_cell.angle_beta   90.00
_cell.angle_gamma   90.00
#
_symmetry.space_group_name_H-M   'P 1'
#
loop_
_entity.id
_entity.type
_entity.pdbx_description
1 polymer ?
#
loop_
_entity_poly.entity_id
_entity_poly.type
_entity_poly.pdbx_seq_one_letter_code
_entity_poly.pdbx_strand_id
1 'polypeptide(L)'
;MQLRRPRILLISTGAVALLLAGAKFAVLAAGPSGPKPATEATREANAALLQQLPFGDRADFEDAERGLIARPHTLTITDADGNVVWDLEPFKNSSAATRRPPRR
;
A
#
# COMPACT_ATOMS: atom_id res chain seq x y z
N MET A 1 -37.06 -69.81 1.72
CA MET A 1 -36.60 -69.38 0.38
C MET A 1 -35.25 -68.71 0.55
N GLN A 2 -34.19 -69.30 0.01
CA GLN A 2 -32.81 -68.82 0.03
C GLN A 2 -32.65 -67.57 -0.84
N LEU A 3 -31.78 -66.63 -0.45
CA LEU A 3 -30.63 -66.10 -1.21
C LEU A 3 -30.03 -64.92 -0.38
N ARG A 4 -28.85 -65.06 0.26
CA ARG A 4 -27.49 -64.82 -0.27
C ARG A 4 -27.32 -63.38 -0.80
N ARG A 5 -26.44 -62.51 -0.28
CA ARG A 5 -25.04 -62.71 0.17
C ARG A 5 -24.51 -61.53 1.01
N PRO A 6 -23.42 -61.73 1.78
CA PRO A 6 -22.81 -60.77 2.72
C PRO A 6 -21.68 -59.95 2.06
N ARG A 7 -21.21 -58.90 2.75
CA ARG A 7 -19.79 -58.51 2.94
C ARG A 7 -19.69 -57.21 3.76
N ILE A 8 -19.10 -57.26 4.97
CA ILE A 8 -17.72 -56.78 5.29
C ILE A 8 -17.69 -55.24 5.19
N LEU A 9 -17.34 -54.39 6.15
CA LEU A 9 -16.50 -54.40 7.36
C LEU A 9 -16.46 -52.91 7.81
N LEU A 10 -16.47 -52.51 9.08
CA LEU A 10 -15.31 -52.10 9.89
C LEU A 10 -15.94 -51.54 11.19
N ILE A 11 -15.80 -52.18 12.36
CA ILE A 11 -14.71 -51.98 13.34
C ILE A 11 -14.62 -50.48 13.72
N SER A 12 -15.35 -50.00 14.76
CA SER A 12 -14.90 -49.95 16.17
C SER A 12 -13.46 -49.44 16.27
N THR A 13 -13.11 -48.34 16.92
CA THR A 13 -12.90 -48.16 18.38
C THR A 13 -12.16 -46.80 18.42
N GLY A 14 -12.60 -45.78 19.14
CA GLY A 14 -12.25 -45.61 20.55
C GLY A 14 -11.24 -44.47 20.74
N ALA A 15 -11.26 -43.92 21.96
CA ALA A 15 -10.28 -43.04 22.59
C ALA A 15 -10.21 -41.58 22.08
N VAL A 16 -10.73 -40.60 22.82
CA VAL A 16 -10.22 -40.06 24.11
C VAL A 16 -8.93 -39.24 23.92
N ALA A 17 -9.07 -37.95 24.24
CA ALA A 17 -8.08 -37.04 24.80
C ALA A 17 -6.80 -36.71 24.00
N LEU A 18 -6.72 -35.45 23.57
CA LEU A 18 -5.52 -34.62 23.74
C LEU A 18 -5.96 -33.15 23.72
N LEU A 19 -6.18 -32.49 24.86
CA LEU A 19 -5.18 -31.74 25.64
C LEU A 19 -4.28 -30.84 24.78
N LEU A 20 -4.47 -29.53 24.97
CA LEU A 20 -3.41 -28.52 25.02
C LEU A 20 -2.54 -28.32 23.77
N ALA A 21 -3.12 -27.81 22.68
CA ALA A 21 -2.33 -27.09 21.68
C ALA A 21 -2.53 -25.58 21.91
N GLY A 22 -1.58 -25.00 22.65
CA GLY A 22 -1.62 -23.66 23.21
C GLY A 22 -2.11 -22.58 22.25
N ALA A 23 -2.88 -21.66 22.82
CA ALA A 23 -3.13 -20.35 22.26
C ALA A 23 -1.78 -19.66 21.99
N LYS A 24 -1.26 -19.81 20.76
CA LYS A 24 -0.19 -18.98 20.23
C LYS A 24 -0.79 -17.63 19.84
N PHE A 25 -1.36 -16.92 20.81
CA PHE A 25 -1.52 -15.48 20.62
C PHE A 25 -0.14 -14.89 20.77
N ALA A 26 0.58 -14.83 19.65
CA ALA A 26 1.72 -13.96 19.54
C ALA A 26 1.22 -12.57 19.94
N VAL A 27 1.78 -12.02 21.01
CA VAL A 27 1.77 -10.58 21.22
C VAL A 27 2.26 -9.99 19.90
N LEU A 28 1.38 -9.28 19.20
CA LEU A 28 1.78 -8.48 18.05
C LEU A 28 2.77 -7.46 18.60
N ALA A 29 4.07 -7.75 18.42
CA ALA A 29 5.12 -6.80 18.70
C ALA A 29 4.78 -5.53 17.94
N ALA A 30 4.81 -4.39 18.63
CA ALA A 30 4.72 -3.09 18.02
C ALA A 30 5.76 -3.02 16.89
N GLY A 31 5.27 -3.11 15.65
CA GLY A 31 6.12 -2.98 14.47
C GLY A 31 6.76 -1.58 14.44
N PRO A 32 7.78 -1.38 13.60
CA PRO A 32 8.40 -0.07 13.45
C PRO A 32 7.32 1.00 13.23
N SER A 33 7.37 2.07 14.02
CA SER A 33 6.41 3.17 14.06
C SER A 33 6.55 4.14 12.88
N GLY A 34 7.10 3.68 11.76
CA GLY A 34 7.40 4.48 10.59
C GLY A 34 6.90 3.84 9.29
N PRO A 35 6.86 4.61 8.19
CA PRO A 35 6.50 4.08 6.88
C PRO A 35 7.40 2.91 6.49
N LYS A 36 6.80 1.85 5.98
CA LYS A 36 7.53 0.70 5.43
C LYS A 36 7.90 0.98 3.97
N PRO A 37 9.01 0.43 3.46
CA PRO A 37 9.28 0.46 2.03
C PRO A 37 8.17 -0.28 1.26
N ALA A 38 7.99 0.08 -0.01
CA ALA A 38 7.10 -0.66 -0.90
C ALA A 38 7.58 -2.11 -1.05
N THR A 39 6.63 -3.06 -1.02
CA THR A 39 6.92 -4.47 -1.31
C THR A 39 7.18 -4.66 -2.81
N GLU A 40 7.73 -5.82 -3.19
CA GLU A 40 7.96 -6.10 -4.61
C GLU A 40 6.66 -6.09 -5.42
N ALA A 41 5.60 -6.73 -4.90
CA ALA A 41 4.28 -6.69 -5.53
C ALA A 41 3.75 -5.26 -5.74
N THR A 42 3.96 -4.34 -4.77
CA THR A 42 3.58 -2.93 -4.93
C THR A 42 4.43 -2.23 -6.00
N ARG A 43 5.73 -2.52 -6.07
CA ARG A 43 6.62 -1.93 -7.07
C ARG A 43 6.28 -2.38 -8.48
N GLU A 44 6.02 -3.68 -8.67
CA GLU A 44 5.61 -4.26 -9.96
C GLU A 44 4.29 -3.67 -10.45
N ALA A 45 3.29 -3.56 -9.57
CA ALA A 45 2.01 -2.94 -9.90
C ALA A 45 2.18 -1.47 -10.34
N ASN A 46 2.98 -0.68 -9.62
CA ASN A 46 3.27 0.70 -10.00
C ASN A 46 4.07 0.80 -11.31
N ALA A 47 4.99 -0.13 -11.57
CA ALA A 47 5.76 -0.18 -12.82
C ALA A 47 4.88 -0.54 -14.03
N ALA A 48 3.87 -1.39 -13.83
CA ALA A 48 2.90 -1.73 -14.88
C ALA A 48 2.09 -0.50 -15.32
N LEU A 49 1.72 0.40 -14.39
CA LEU A 49 1.00 1.63 -14.71
C LEU A 49 1.79 2.55 -15.64
N LEU A 50 3.13 2.59 -15.55
CA LEU A 50 3.98 3.37 -16.45
C LEU A 50 3.86 2.95 -17.92
N GLN A 51 3.44 1.70 -18.17
CA GLN A 51 3.23 1.18 -19.52
C GLN A 51 1.79 1.37 -20.01
N GLN A 52 0.84 1.58 -19.09
CA GLN A 52 -0.59 1.65 -19.39
C GLN A 52 -1.11 3.08 -19.52
N LEU A 53 -0.54 4.02 -18.75
CA LEU A 53 -1.02 5.39 -18.69
C LEU A 53 -0.19 6.32 -19.60
N PRO A 54 -0.80 7.37 -20.18
CA PRO A 54 -0.14 8.28 -21.12
C PRO A 54 0.70 9.33 -20.39
N PHE A 55 1.73 8.95 -19.63
CA PHE A 55 2.61 9.88 -18.90
C PHE A 55 3.42 10.84 -19.81
N GLY A 56 3.43 10.59 -21.11
CA GLY A 56 4.00 11.51 -22.12
C GLY A 56 3.06 12.64 -22.51
N ASP A 57 1.77 12.55 -22.19
CA ASP A 57 0.83 13.65 -22.36
C ASP A 57 1.13 14.74 -21.32
N ARG A 58 1.30 15.97 -21.81
CA ARG A 58 1.67 17.13 -21.01
C ARG A 58 0.64 18.25 -21.07
N ALA A 59 -0.52 18.03 -21.69
CA ALA A 59 -1.55 19.05 -21.85
C ALA A 59 -1.94 19.68 -20.50
N ASP A 60 -2.11 18.87 -19.45
CA ASP A 60 -2.43 19.36 -18.11
C ASP A 60 -1.36 20.30 -17.52
N PHE A 61 -0.08 20.06 -17.83
CA PHE A 61 1.01 20.95 -17.40
C PHE A 61 0.98 22.26 -18.18
N GLU A 62 0.75 22.20 -19.49
CA GLU A 62 0.64 23.38 -20.34
C GLU A 62 -0.55 24.26 -19.91
N ASP A 63 -1.69 23.64 -19.63
CA ASP A 63 -2.89 24.33 -19.16
C ASP A 63 -2.71 24.92 -17.76
N ALA A 64 -2.01 24.23 -16.86
CA ALA A 64 -1.69 24.77 -15.54
C ALA A 64 -0.74 25.98 -15.57
N GLU A 65 0.13 26.09 -16.58
CA GLU A 65 1.06 27.21 -16.75
C GLU A 65 0.48 28.37 -17.57
N ARG A 66 -0.55 28.10 -18.37
CA ARG A 66 -1.16 29.07 -19.27
C ARG A 66 -1.74 30.26 -18.50
N GLY A 67 -1.25 31.46 -18.82
CA GLY A 67 -1.74 32.70 -18.22
C GLY A 67 -1.26 32.99 -16.80
N LEU A 68 -0.24 32.27 -16.30
CA LEU A 68 0.37 32.55 -15.01
C LEU A 68 1.00 33.97 -14.98
N ILE A 69 0.47 34.84 -14.10
CA ILE A 69 0.92 36.24 -13.97
C ILE A 69 2.19 36.34 -13.10
N ALA A 70 2.20 35.66 -11.95
CA ALA A 70 3.33 35.68 -11.03
C ALA A 70 3.33 34.43 -10.14
N ARG A 71 4.53 34.02 -9.70
CA ARG A 71 4.72 33.03 -8.66
C ARG A 71 5.11 33.75 -7.37
N PRO A 72 4.42 33.51 -6.24
CA PRO A 72 4.81 34.13 -4.98
C PRO A 72 6.16 33.58 -4.51
N HIS A 73 6.98 34.45 -3.90
CA HIS A 73 8.27 34.05 -3.34
C HIS A 73 8.14 33.17 -2.09
N THR A 74 7.07 33.39 -1.33
CA THR A 74 6.72 32.66 -0.11
C THR A 74 5.42 31.90 -0.33
N LEU A 75 5.39 30.63 0.07
CA LEU A 75 4.25 29.73 -0.10
C LEU A 75 3.54 29.36 1.21
N THR A 76 3.88 30.07 2.28
CA THR A 76 3.22 29.97 3.59
C THR A 76 2.24 31.14 3.77
N ILE A 77 1.04 30.84 4.24
CA ILE A 77 0.00 31.82 4.59
C ILE A 77 -0.24 31.73 6.09
N THR A 78 -0.31 32.88 6.77
CA THR A 78 -0.58 32.96 8.21
C THR A 78 -1.87 33.72 8.50
N ASP A 79 -2.46 33.46 9.66
CA ASP A 79 -3.53 34.31 10.21
C ASP A 79 -2.97 35.60 10.85
N ALA A 80 -3.85 36.40 11.47
CA ALA A 80 -3.49 37.65 12.12
C ALA A 80 -2.63 37.48 13.39
N ASP A 81 -2.72 36.32 14.03
CA ASP A 81 -1.96 35.96 15.23
C ASP A 81 -0.60 35.33 14.88
N GLY A 82 -0.34 35.12 13.58
CA GLY A 82 0.90 34.55 13.05
C GLY A 82 0.91 33.02 12.96
N ASN A 83 -0.21 32.34 13.19
CA ASN A 83 -0.29 30.90 13.02
C ASN A 83 -0.33 30.54 11.53
N VAL A 84 0.38 29.47 11.16
CA VAL A 84 0.36 28.95 9.79
C VAL A 84 -1.00 28.33 9.50
N VAL A 85 -1.70 28.86 8.49
CA VAL A 85 -2.98 28.32 7.99
C VAL A 85 -2.80 27.48 6.73
N TRP A 86 -1.73 27.71 5.98
CA TRP A 86 -1.39 26.95 4.79
C TRP A 86 0.12 27.01 4.52
N ASP A 87 0.76 25.88 4.21
CA ASP A 87 2.20 25.84 3.90
C ASP A 87 2.51 24.90 2.74
N LEU A 88 2.99 25.47 1.63
CA LEU A 88 3.50 24.71 0.48
C LEU A 88 5.01 24.82 0.32
N GLU A 89 5.75 25.48 1.23
CA GLU A 89 7.21 25.53 1.16
C GLU A 89 7.86 24.13 1.11
N PRO A 90 7.39 23.09 1.84
CA PRO A 90 7.94 21.74 1.73
C PRO A 90 7.86 21.12 0.32
N PHE A 91 6.92 21.60 -0.51
CA PHE A 91 6.68 21.09 -1.87
C PHE A 91 7.33 21.95 -2.96
N LYS A 92 7.99 23.06 -2.61
CA LYS A 92 8.60 23.99 -3.58
C LYS A 92 9.60 23.33 -4.54
N ASN A 93 10.28 22.29 -4.06
CA ASN A 93 11.27 21.52 -4.84
C ASN A 93 10.74 20.18 -5.35
N SER A 94 9.44 19.90 -5.25
CA SER A 94 8.86 18.65 -5.78
C SER A 94 8.55 18.77 -7.27
N SER A 95 9.57 18.90 -8.11
CA SER A 95 9.40 18.66 -9.55
C SER A 95 9.31 17.13 -9.77
N ALA A 96 8.18 16.66 -10.30
CA ALA A 96 7.97 15.25 -10.65
C ALA A 96 9.07 14.70 -11.62
N ALA A 97 9.82 15.58 -12.29
CA ALA A 97 10.90 15.24 -13.21
C ALA A 97 12.24 14.85 -12.55
N THR A 98 12.49 15.18 -11.28
CA THR A 98 13.84 15.08 -10.69
C THR A 98 14.05 13.88 -9.76
N ARG A 99 13.05 13.01 -9.54
CA ARG A 99 13.22 11.73 -8.82
C ARG A 99 13.10 10.54 -9.76
N ARG A 100 13.96 10.45 -10.78
CA ARG A 100 14.19 9.17 -11.46
C ARG A 100 14.98 8.28 -10.48
N PRO A 101 14.42 7.15 -9.98
CA PRO A 101 15.19 6.26 -9.12
C PRO A 101 16.38 5.69 -9.91
N PRO A 102 17.53 5.45 -9.26
CA PRO A 102 18.67 4.80 -9.91
C PRO A 102 18.22 3.44 -10.44
N ARG A 103 18.50 3.17 -11.72
CA ARG A 103 18.38 1.82 -12.28
C ARG A 103 19.41 0.96 -11.54
N ARG A 104 18.94 0.15 -10.59
CA ARG A 104 19.67 -1.04 -10.14
C ARG A 104 19.34 -2.18 -11.08
#